data_AF-A0A9P6D8A6-F1
#
_entry.id   AF-A0A9P6D8A6-F1
#
_cell.length_a   1.000
_cell.length_b   1.000
_cell.length_c   1.000
_cell.angle_alpha   90.00
_cell.angle_beta   90.00
_cell.angle_gamma   90.00
#
_symmetry.space_group_name_H-M   'P 1'
#
loop_
_entity.id
_entity.type
_entity.pdbx_description
1 polymer ?
#
loop_
_entity_poly.entity_id
_entity_poly.type
_entity_poly.pdbx_seq_one_letter_code
_entity_poly.pdbx_strand_id
1 'polypeptide(L)'
;NEGQQLEALFAVQGIVTDVSLAPFSQFRSPISANQAKHLRQSISLTGYGLQAFKIAVQNIMELYARFARLMPKKSTLRPADFITTRSNALGEDESTIDFSNRFFTLRKHATTDILPIQKELDPFDRLSNARKHKYEYTEDNEIRIMEAKSKDNEWKFKKIKSSEIAVGDIVEVQVNFTLIPLGNNEYGLKAIFREVARFDNTLAMVSRVSIIDRATVLINLQKAAVKAQVRRARTVKENAPKPLKRIIAYTEEEEDDEALLRVKNVKLTNNEDGVWAGPSTALN
;
A
#
# COMPACT_ATOMS: atom_id res chain seq x y z
N ASN A 1 -12.30 -42.08 -11.71
CA ASN A 1 -10.86 -41.88 -11.44
C ASN A 1 -10.43 -40.57 -12.07
N GLU A 2 -10.85 -39.46 -11.45
CA GLU A 2 -10.34 -38.14 -11.81
C GLU A 2 -8.95 -38.02 -11.21
N GLY A 3 -7.94 -37.89 -12.06
CA GLY A 3 -6.57 -37.72 -11.62
C GLY A 3 -6.48 -36.49 -10.74
N GLN A 4 -6.16 -36.68 -9.46
CA GLN A 4 -5.78 -35.59 -8.57
C GLN A 4 -4.67 -34.81 -9.29
N GLN A 5 -4.97 -33.58 -9.71
CA GLN A 5 -3.94 -32.67 -10.19
C GLN A 5 -2.99 -32.42 -9.02
N LEU A 6 -1.80 -33.02 -9.10
CA LEU A 6 -0.72 -32.77 -8.17
C LEU A 6 -0.25 -31.32 -8.37
N GLU A 7 -0.56 -30.47 -7.40
CA GLU A 7 -0.02 -29.10 -7.34
C GLU A 7 1.42 -29.15 -6.82
N ALA A 8 2.38 -28.68 -7.62
CA ALA A 8 3.76 -28.52 -7.18
C ALA A 8 3.91 -27.19 -6.45
N LEU A 9 4.21 -27.26 -5.14
CA LEU A 9 4.50 -26.09 -4.31
C LEU A 9 6.00 -25.88 -4.22
N PHE A 10 6.43 -24.65 -4.46
CA PHE A 10 7.81 -24.20 -4.36
C PHE A 10 7.93 -23.19 -3.24
N ALA A 11 9.04 -23.22 -2.50
CA ALA A 11 9.33 -22.26 -1.44
C ALA A 11 10.42 -21.27 -1.89
N VAL A 12 10.19 -19.99 -1.64
CA VAL A 12 11.16 -18.91 -1.90
C VAL A 12 11.32 -18.07 -0.65
N GLN A 13 12.54 -17.98 -0.13
CA GLN A 13 12.87 -17.15 1.03
C GLN A 13 13.40 -15.79 0.56
N GLY A 14 12.96 -14.70 1.20
CA GLY A 14 13.41 -13.36 0.86
C GLY A 14 12.97 -12.31 1.88
N ILE A 15 13.35 -11.06 1.61
CA ILE A 15 12.99 -9.91 2.42
C ILE A 15 11.87 -9.14 1.72
N VAL A 16 10.82 -8.81 2.46
CA VAL A 16 9.65 -8.09 1.95
C VAL A 16 10.02 -6.65 1.59
N THR A 17 9.82 -6.24 0.34
CA THR A 17 10.02 -4.86 -0.12
C THR A 17 8.71 -4.10 -0.26
N ASP A 18 7.63 -4.81 -0.58
CA ASP A 18 6.28 -4.25 -0.67
C ASP A 18 5.24 -5.32 -0.30
N VAL A 19 4.14 -4.90 0.33
CA VAL A 19 3.09 -5.79 0.81
C VAL A 19 1.72 -5.13 0.72
N SER A 20 0.78 -5.84 0.12
CA SER A 20 -0.63 -5.43 0.03
C SER A 20 -1.50 -6.66 0.28
N LEU A 21 -1.88 -6.88 1.55
CA LEU A 21 -2.72 -8.00 1.98
C LEU A 21 -4.01 -7.46 2.62
N ALA A 22 -5.10 -8.23 2.58
CA ALA A 22 -6.33 -7.86 3.28
C ALA A 22 -6.13 -7.98 4.80
N PRO A 23 -6.63 -7.06 5.65
CA PRO A 23 -7.61 -6.02 5.33
C PRO A 23 -6.98 -4.82 4.62
N PHE A 24 -7.57 -4.46 3.49
CA PHE A 24 -7.12 -3.34 2.66
C PHE A 24 -7.48 -2.01 3.32
N SER A 25 -6.53 -1.47 4.08
CA SER A 25 -6.68 -0.24 4.88
C SER A 25 -6.95 1.02 4.02
N GLN A 26 -6.61 0.97 2.73
CA GLN A 26 -6.80 2.08 1.79
C GLN A 26 -8.28 2.39 1.49
N PHE A 27 -9.19 1.43 1.63
CA PHE A 27 -10.60 1.66 1.32
C PHE A 27 -11.33 2.18 2.54
N ARG A 28 -11.83 3.43 2.49
CA ARG A 28 -12.70 3.99 3.54
C ARG A 28 -14.19 3.70 3.31
N SER A 29 -14.55 3.46 2.05
CA SER A 29 -15.92 3.19 1.59
C SER A 29 -16.07 1.73 1.16
N PRO A 30 -17.31 1.21 1.04
CA PRO A 30 -17.56 -0.10 0.41
C PRO A 30 -16.93 -0.18 -0.98
N ILE A 31 -16.38 -1.34 -1.31
CA ILE A 31 -15.65 -1.55 -2.56
C ILE A 31 -16.65 -1.69 -3.70
N SER A 32 -16.51 -0.85 -4.72
CA SER A 32 -17.34 -0.93 -5.94
C SER A 32 -17.03 -2.18 -6.77
N ALA A 33 -17.96 -2.60 -7.62
CA ALA A 33 -17.75 -3.75 -8.51
C ALA A 33 -16.52 -3.61 -9.45
N ASN A 34 -16.21 -2.39 -9.90
CA ASN A 34 -15.03 -2.13 -10.72
C ASN A 34 -13.74 -2.26 -9.91
N GLN A 35 -13.71 -1.77 -8.67
CA GLN A 35 -12.55 -1.93 -7.78
C GLN A 35 -12.34 -3.40 -7.42
N ALA A 36 -13.41 -4.14 -7.12
CA ALA A 36 -13.35 -5.56 -6.79
C ALA A 36 -12.68 -6.41 -7.89
N LYS A 37 -12.90 -6.05 -9.17
CA LYS A 37 -12.26 -6.70 -10.34
C LYS A 37 -10.73 -6.64 -10.30
N HIS A 38 -10.19 -5.54 -9.81
CA HIS A 38 -8.77 -5.22 -9.83
C HIS A 38 -8.10 -5.40 -8.48
N LEU A 39 -8.85 -5.85 -7.47
CA LEU A 39 -8.34 -6.05 -6.13
C LEU A 39 -7.40 -7.25 -6.08
N ARG A 40 -6.19 -7.03 -5.56
CA ARG A 40 -5.14 -8.05 -5.49
C ARG A 40 -4.51 -8.10 -4.12
N GLN A 41 -4.09 -9.29 -3.74
CA GLN A 41 -3.20 -9.53 -2.62
C GLN A 41 -1.80 -9.79 -3.18
N SER A 42 -0.80 -9.08 -2.70
CA SER A 42 0.56 -9.19 -3.20
C SER A 42 1.62 -9.03 -2.13
N ILE A 43 2.76 -9.66 -2.39
CA ILE A 43 4.00 -9.51 -1.64
C ILE A 43 5.16 -9.49 -2.62
N SER A 44 6.08 -8.55 -2.44
CA SER A 44 7.27 -8.39 -3.27
C SER A 44 8.49 -8.75 -2.43
N LEU A 45 9.35 -9.64 -2.94
CA LEU A 45 10.55 -10.10 -2.24
C LEU A 45 11.82 -9.69 -2.98
N THR A 46 12.85 -9.30 -2.24
CA THR A 46 14.24 -9.21 -2.74
C THR A 46 15.15 -10.09 -1.90
N GLY A 47 16.32 -10.42 -2.45
CA GLY A 47 17.38 -11.13 -1.76
C GLY A 47 18.46 -10.24 -1.15
N TYR A 48 18.52 -8.93 -1.45
CA TYR A 48 19.63 -8.03 -1.05
C TYR A 48 21.02 -8.67 -1.26
N GLY A 49 21.22 -9.28 -2.43
CA GLY A 49 22.48 -9.93 -2.80
C GLY A 49 22.65 -11.39 -2.34
N LEU A 50 21.73 -11.96 -1.55
CA LEU A 50 21.79 -13.36 -1.09
C LEU A 50 21.85 -14.35 -2.26
N GLN A 51 22.83 -15.25 -2.21
CA GLN A 51 23.06 -16.24 -3.27
C GLN A 51 21.89 -17.22 -3.42
N ALA A 52 21.27 -17.64 -2.30
CA ALA A 52 20.10 -18.53 -2.33
C ALA A 52 18.92 -17.90 -3.10
N PHE A 53 18.68 -16.60 -2.92
CA PHE A 53 17.65 -15.87 -3.65
C PHE A 53 17.98 -15.77 -5.15
N LYS A 54 19.24 -15.47 -5.50
CA LYS A 54 19.69 -15.45 -6.90
C LYS A 54 19.49 -16.81 -7.58
N ILE A 55 19.81 -17.90 -6.89
CA ILE A 55 19.56 -19.26 -7.37
C ILE A 55 18.04 -19.50 -7.56
N ALA A 56 17.19 -19.04 -6.63
CA ALA A 56 15.75 -19.16 -6.78
C ALA A 56 15.23 -18.41 -8.03
N VAL A 57 15.68 -17.17 -8.26
CA VAL A 57 15.36 -16.40 -9.48
C VAL A 57 15.81 -17.15 -10.73
N GLN A 58 17.03 -17.67 -10.75
CA GLN A 58 17.56 -18.46 -11.87
C GLN A 58 16.73 -19.71 -12.14
N ASN A 59 16.39 -20.47 -11.10
CA ASN A 59 15.56 -21.67 -11.21
C ASN A 59 14.17 -21.37 -11.78
N ILE A 60 13.56 -20.23 -11.40
CA ILE A 60 12.27 -19.81 -11.95
C ILE A 60 12.41 -19.42 -13.43
N MET A 61 13.49 -18.75 -13.81
CA MET A 61 13.77 -18.42 -15.22
C MET A 61 14.05 -19.68 -16.06
N GLU A 62 14.72 -20.68 -15.49
CA GLU A 62 14.88 -21.98 -16.13
C GLU A 62 13.53 -22.70 -16.31
N LEU A 63 12.69 -22.67 -15.28
CA LEU A 63 11.33 -23.22 -15.35
C LEU A 63 10.52 -22.53 -16.46
N TYR A 64 10.60 -21.20 -16.55
CA TYR A 64 10.01 -20.43 -17.64
C TYR A 64 10.52 -20.90 -19.01
N ALA A 65 11.84 -21.05 -19.16
CA ALA A 65 12.44 -21.52 -20.42
C ALA A 65 12.01 -22.95 -20.78
N ARG A 66 11.82 -23.83 -19.78
CA ARG A 66 11.27 -25.17 -19.99
C ARG A 66 9.82 -25.11 -20.47
N PHE A 67 8.98 -24.30 -19.84
CA PHE A 67 7.61 -24.11 -20.30
C PHE A 67 7.54 -23.57 -21.73
N ALA A 68 8.37 -22.57 -22.06
CA ALA A 68 8.43 -22.01 -23.41
C ALA A 68 8.73 -23.07 -24.48
N ARG A 69 9.58 -24.07 -24.18
CA ARG A 69 9.91 -25.16 -25.10
C ARG A 69 8.79 -26.20 -25.26
N LEU A 70 7.96 -26.37 -24.24
CA LEU A 70 6.84 -27.31 -24.25
C LEU A 70 5.58 -26.73 -24.91
N MET A 71 5.60 -25.45 -25.28
CA MET A 71 4.46 -24.78 -25.90
C MET A 71 4.12 -25.36 -27.27
N PRO A 72 2.82 -25.47 -27.63
CA PRO A 72 2.41 -25.88 -28.97
C PRO A 72 3.05 -25.04 -30.08
N LYS A 73 3.29 -25.65 -31.25
CA LYS A 73 3.79 -24.91 -32.43
C LYS A 73 2.87 -23.72 -32.73
N LYS A 74 3.45 -22.54 -32.99
CA LYS A 74 2.75 -21.25 -33.21
C LYS A 74 2.06 -20.64 -31.98
N SER A 75 2.43 -21.06 -30.78
CA SER A 75 2.06 -20.34 -29.55
C SER A 75 3.23 -19.58 -28.98
N THR A 76 2.95 -18.53 -28.21
CA THR A 76 3.95 -17.66 -27.59
C THR A 76 3.74 -17.64 -26.09
N LEU A 77 4.83 -17.69 -25.34
CA LEU A 77 4.83 -17.46 -23.90
C LEU A 77 5.19 -16.00 -23.67
N ARG A 78 4.30 -15.24 -23.02
CA ARG A 78 4.62 -13.87 -22.61
C ARG A 78 5.76 -13.86 -21.60
N PRO A 79 6.56 -12.78 -21.54
CA PRO A 79 7.56 -12.61 -20.48
C PRO A 79 6.99 -12.83 -19.08
N ALA A 80 7.81 -13.34 -18.18
CA ALA A 80 7.45 -13.52 -16.78
C ALA A 80 7.45 -12.16 -16.05
N ASP A 81 6.34 -11.44 -16.10
CA ASP A 81 6.21 -10.08 -15.56
C ASP A 81 6.30 -9.99 -14.03
N PHE A 82 6.42 -11.13 -13.32
CA PHE A 82 6.53 -11.20 -11.87
C PHE A 82 7.99 -11.25 -11.37
N ILE A 83 8.98 -11.28 -12.28
CA ILE A 83 10.39 -11.07 -11.93
C ILE A 83 10.80 -9.72 -12.50
N THR A 84 11.16 -8.79 -11.61
CA THR A 84 11.56 -7.44 -11.98
C THR A 84 12.96 -7.13 -11.47
N THR A 85 13.61 -6.13 -12.07
CA THR A 85 14.86 -5.57 -11.56
C THR A 85 14.57 -4.17 -11.03
N ARG A 86 14.97 -3.90 -9.79
CA ARG A 86 14.83 -2.59 -9.16
C ARG A 86 16.20 -2.12 -8.67
N SER A 87 16.55 -0.89 -8.97
CA SER A 87 17.79 -0.30 -8.44
C SER A 87 17.60 0.03 -6.96
N ASN A 88 18.52 -0.42 -6.12
CA ASN A 88 18.53 -0.12 -4.69
C ASN A 88 19.03 1.31 -4.43
N ALA A 89 19.06 1.73 -3.16
CA ALA A 89 19.50 3.08 -2.77
C ALA A 89 20.98 3.37 -3.12
N LEU A 90 21.78 2.34 -3.41
CA LEU A 90 23.17 2.43 -3.83
C LEU A 90 23.32 2.47 -5.36
N GLY A 91 22.21 2.41 -6.10
CA GLY A 91 22.21 2.36 -7.57
C GLY A 91 22.54 0.98 -8.14
N GLU A 92 22.58 -0.07 -7.31
CA GLU A 92 22.80 -1.44 -7.77
C GLU A 92 21.48 -2.11 -8.11
N ASP A 93 21.48 -2.87 -9.21
CA ASP A 93 20.31 -3.59 -9.67
C ASP A 93 20.05 -4.86 -8.86
N GLU A 94 18.88 -4.93 -8.23
CA GLU A 94 18.42 -6.09 -7.46
C GLU A 94 17.21 -6.74 -8.11
N SER A 95 17.28 -8.08 -8.25
CA SER A 95 16.12 -8.87 -8.67
C SER A 95 15.08 -8.89 -7.56
N THR A 96 13.83 -8.61 -7.95
CA THR A 96 12.64 -8.68 -7.11
C THR A 96 11.67 -9.69 -7.69
N ILE A 97 11.00 -10.46 -6.85
CA ILE A 97 9.92 -11.37 -7.25
C ILE A 97 8.59 -10.86 -6.66
N ASP A 98 7.62 -10.59 -7.53
CA ASP A 98 6.33 -10.01 -7.19
C ASP A 98 5.24 -11.09 -7.24
N PHE A 99 4.85 -11.63 -6.08
CA PHE A 99 3.78 -12.62 -5.99
C PHE A 99 2.43 -11.91 -5.85
N SER A 100 1.44 -12.25 -6.70
CA SER A 100 0.15 -11.55 -6.66
C SER A 100 -1.05 -12.39 -7.12
N ASN A 101 -2.02 -12.54 -6.23
CA ASN A 101 -3.31 -13.15 -6.52
C ASN A 101 -4.44 -12.13 -6.59
N ARG A 102 -5.48 -12.41 -7.38
CA ARG A 102 -6.73 -11.66 -7.28
C ARG A 102 -7.38 -11.99 -5.95
N PHE A 103 -7.92 -10.98 -5.28
CA PHE A 103 -8.73 -11.21 -4.08
C PHE A 103 -10.07 -11.86 -4.44
N PHE A 104 -10.63 -11.50 -5.60
CA PHE A 104 -11.90 -12.05 -6.07
C PHE A 104 -11.78 -12.76 -7.42
N THR A 105 -12.56 -13.83 -7.55
CA THR A 105 -12.80 -14.52 -8.83
C THR A 105 -14.22 -14.19 -9.30
N LEU A 106 -14.41 -14.02 -10.61
CA LEU A 106 -15.77 -13.88 -11.16
C LEU A 106 -16.53 -15.18 -10.96
N ARG A 107 -17.80 -15.12 -10.52
CA ARG A 107 -18.62 -16.32 -10.23
C ARG A 107 -18.65 -17.34 -11.38
N LYS A 108 -18.69 -16.87 -12.63
CA LYS A 108 -18.65 -17.72 -13.84
C LYS A 108 -17.31 -18.45 -14.08
N HIS A 109 -16.27 -18.09 -13.35
CA HIS A 109 -14.93 -18.66 -13.41
C HIS A 109 -14.50 -19.28 -12.07
N ALA A 110 -15.39 -19.31 -11.07
CA ALA A 110 -15.13 -19.98 -9.81
C ALA A 110 -15.28 -21.49 -10.04
N THR A 111 -14.14 -22.17 -10.16
CA THR A 111 -14.06 -23.62 -10.35
C THR A 111 -13.80 -24.37 -9.04
N THR A 112 -13.26 -23.69 -8.04
CA THR A 112 -12.96 -24.23 -6.70
C THR A 112 -14.02 -23.81 -5.70
N ASP A 113 -13.91 -24.35 -4.49
CA ASP A 113 -14.82 -24.06 -3.40
C ASP A 113 -14.84 -22.56 -3.06
N ILE A 114 -16.05 -22.09 -2.75
CA ILE A 114 -16.31 -20.72 -2.36
C ILE A 114 -16.13 -20.61 -0.85
N LEU A 115 -15.19 -19.78 -0.43
CA LEU A 115 -14.84 -19.59 0.98
C LEU A 115 -15.60 -18.40 1.59
N PRO A 116 -16.00 -18.48 2.86
CA PRO A 116 -16.48 -17.31 3.59
C PRO A 116 -15.33 -16.32 3.83
N ILE A 117 -15.60 -15.03 3.63
CA ILE A 117 -14.63 -13.97 3.97
C ILE A 117 -14.61 -13.83 5.49
N GLN A 118 -13.47 -14.14 6.10
CA GLN A 118 -13.31 -14.07 7.55
C GLN A 118 -13.33 -12.60 8.03
N LYS A 119 -13.80 -12.36 9.26
CA LYS A 119 -13.92 -10.99 9.80
C LYS A 119 -12.56 -10.31 9.96
N GLU A 120 -11.50 -11.09 10.11
CA GLU A 120 -10.11 -10.63 10.16
C GLU A 120 -9.66 -9.99 8.83
N LEU A 121 -10.14 -10.52 7.70
CA LEU A 121 -9.85 -10.00 6.37
C LEU A 121 -10.75 -8.81 6.02
N ASP A 122 -11.97 -8.78 6.58
CA ASP A 122 -12.96 -7.73 6.32
C ASP A 122 -13.65 -7.18 7.59
N PRO A 123 -12.92 -6.46 8.46
CA PRO A 123 -13.48 -5.98 9.73
C PRO A 123 -14.71 -5.07 9.58
N PHE A 124 -14.83 -4.40 8.43
CA PHE A 124 -15.87 -3.40 8.14
C PHE A 124 -16.87 -3.83 7.06
N ASP A 125 -16.90 -5.13 6.71
CA ASP A 125 -17.81 -5.70 5.71
C ASP A 125 -17.72 -5.04 4.31
N ARG A 126 -16.59 -4.43 3.99
CA ARG A 126 -16.34 -3.73 2.71
C ARG A 126 -16.11 -4.72 1.57
N LEU A 127 -15.43 -5.82 1.83
CA LEU A 127 -15.16 -6.90 0.86
C LEU A 127 -16.40 -7.77 0.65
N SER A 128 -17.10 -8.09 1.73
CA SER A 128 -18.34 -8.87 1.74
C SER A 128 -19.44 -8.17 0.96
N ASN A 129 -19.51 -6.84 1.02
CA ASN A 129 -20.43 -6.07 0.20
C ASN A 129 -20.13 -6.15 -1.31
N ALA A 130 -18.85 -6.20 -1.71
CA ALA A 130 -18.46 -6.35 -3.12
C ALA A 130 -18.86 -7.71 -3.71
N ARG A 131 -18.97 -8.75 -2.87
CA ARG A 131 -19.42 -10.11 -3.23
C ARG A 131 -20.84 -10.13 -3.80
N LYS A 132 -21.71 -9.21 -3.35
CA LYS A 132 -23.13 -9.12 -3.74
C LYS A 132 -23.35 -8.90 -5.25
N HIS A 133 -22.30 -8.51 -5.98
CA HIS A 133 -22.38 -8.27 -7.42
C HIS A 133 -22.19 -9.56 -8.23
N LYS A 134 -20.95 -9.97 -8.52
CA LYS A 134 -20.62 -11.13 -9.38
C LYS A 134 -19.29 -11.81 -9.01
N TYR A 135 -18.80 -11.54 -7.80
CA TYR A 135 -17.46 -11.89 -7.37
C TYR A 135 -17.54 -12.84 -6.19
N GLU A 136 -16.71 -13.87 -6.19
CA GLU A 136 -16.61 -14.86 -5.12
C GLU A 136 -15.17 -14.88 -4.59
N TYR A 137 -15.03 -15.14 -3.30
CA TYR A 137 -13.76 -15.49 -2.67
C TYR A 137 -13.66 -17.01 -2.68
N THR A 138 -12.60 -17.54 -3.28
CA THR A 138 -12.43 -18.97 -3.52
C THR A 138 -11.12 -19.47 -2.93
N GLU A 139 -10.94 -20.79 -2.84
CA GLU A 139 -9.68 -21.40 -2.39
C GLU A 139 -8.45 -20.86 -3.14
N ASP A 140 -8.57 -20.60 -4.44
CA ASP A 140 -7.49 -19.99 -5.24
C ASP A 140 -7.15 -18.53 -4.91
N ASN A 141 -8.03 -17.86 -4.16
CA ASN A 141 -7.80 -16.50 -3.68
C ASN A 141 -7.22 -16.48 -2.26
N GLU A 142 -7.28 -17.59 -1.52
CA GLU A 142 -6.78 -17.67 -0.17
C GLU A 142 -5.26 -17.66 -0.13
N ILE A 143 -4.72 -16.88 0.81
CA ILE A 143 -3.30 -16.85 1.14
C ILE A 143 -3.20 -17.17 2.62
N ARG A 144 -2.49 -18.25 2.96
CA ARG A 144 -2.20 -18.61 4.34
C ARG A 144 -1.08 -17.72 4.88
N ILE A 145 -1.25 -17.21 6.09
CA ILE A 145 -0.29 -16.29 6.71
C ILE A 145 0.12 -16.89 8.04
N MET A 146 1.39 -17.23 8.13
CA MET A 146 1.97 -18.00 9.22
C MET A 146 3.18 -17.26 9.81
N GLU A 147 3.50 -17.58 11.05
CA GLU A 147 4.75 -17.25 11.71
C GLU A 147 5.51 -18.55 11.96
N ALA A 148 6.75 -18.61 11.49
CA ALA A 148 7.69 -19.70 11.71
C ALA A 148 8.60 -19.35 12.90
N LYS A 149 8.49 -20.13 13.97
CA LYS A 149 9.38 -20.05 15.14
C LYS A 149 10.21 -21.30 15.25
N SER A 150 11.53 -21.13 15.39
CA SER A 150 12.41 -22.23 15.73
C SER A 150 12.44 -22.39 17.25
N LYS A 151 12.06 -23.57 17.75
CA LYS A 151 12.25 -23.95 19.14
C LYS A 151 12.85 -25.35 19.17
N ASP A 152 13.97 -25.52 19.85
CA ASP A 152 14.65 -26.81 20.02
C ASP A 152 15.02 -27.50 18.68
N ASN A 153 15.48 -26.72 17.70
CA ASN A 153 15.76 -27.15 16.30
C ASN A 153 14.54 -27.63 15.50
N GLU A 154 13.32 -27.47 16.01
CA GLU A 154 12.08 -27.73 15.28
C GLU A 154 11.40 -26.42 14.87
N TRP A 155 10.93 -26.37 13.62
CA TRP A 155 10.12 -25.25 13.12
C TRP A 155 8.66 -25.47 13.47
N LYS A 156 8.07 -24.50 14.18
CA LYS A 156 6.64 -24.45 14.50
C LYS A 156 5.99 -23.31 13.75
N PHE A 157 4.92 -23.63 13.05
CA PHE A 157 4.14 -22.68 12.27
C PHE A 157 2.86 -22.33 13.00
N LYS A 158 2.59 -21.03 13.18
CA LYS A 158 1.38 -20.51 13.81
C LYS A 158 0.68 -19.54 12.88
N LYS A 159 -0.63 -19.67 12.70
CA LYS A 159 -1.42 -18.68 11.94
C LYS A 159 -1.35 -17.31 12.63
N ILE A 160 -1.05 -16.28 11.84
CA ILE A 160 -0.99 -14.87 12.27
C ILE A 160 -1.90 -14.00 11.40
N LYS A 161 -2.07 -12.73 11.79
CA LYS A 161 -2.82 -11.78 10.98
C LYS A 161 -1.96 -11.25 9.84
N SER A 162 -2.59 -10.93 8.72
CA SER A 162 -1.95 -10.23 7.59
C SER A 162 -1.29 -8.91 7.98
N SER A 163 -1.89 -8.17 8.91
CA SER A 163 -1.36 -6.91 9.44
C SER A 163 -0.03 -7.06 10.18
N GLU A 164 0.38 -8.29 10.49
CA GLU A 164 1.67 -8.58 11.12
C GLU A 164 2.82 -8.73 10.12
N ILE A 165 2.53 -8.88 8.82
CA ILE A 165 3.57 -8.86 7.78
C ILE A 165 3.87 -7.42 7.40
N ALA A 166 5.13 -7.04 7.48
CA ALA A 166 5.60 -5.70 7.15
C ALA A 166 6.81 -5.72 6.22
N VAL A 167 7.05 -4.58 5.56
CA VAL A 167 8.27 -4.34 4.79
C VAL A 167 9.50 -4.51 5.69
N GLY A 168 10.50 -5.24 5.19
CA GLY A 168 11.71 -5.61 5.90
C GLY A 168 11.61 -6.90 6.70
N ASP A 169 10.44 -7.55 6.76
CA ASP A 169 10.34 -8.88 7.37
C ASP A 169 11.02 -9.92 6.47
N ILE A 170 11.67 -10.91 7.10
CA ILE A 170 12.19 -12.09 6.41
C ILE A 170 11.07 -13.13 6.36
N VAL A 171 10.76 -13.60 5.16
CA VAL A 171 9.65 -14.52 4.93
C VAL A 171 10.05 -15.67 4.02
N GLU A 172 9.34 -16.78 4.15
CA GLU A 172 9.25 -17.84 3.15
C GLU A 172 7.88 -17.76 2.47
N VAL A 173 7.87 -17.70 1.15
CA VAL A 173 6.65 -17.71 0.35
C VAL A 173 6.52 -19.05 -0.37
N GLN A 174 5.38 -19.70 -0.22
CA GLN A 174 5.01 -20.86 -1.03
C GLN A 174 4.19 -20.43 -2.24
N VAL A 175 4.60 -20.92 -3.41
CA VAL A 175 4.07 -20.54 -4.71
C VAL A 175 3.91 -21.76 -5.61
N ASN A 176 2.88 -21.75 -6.45
CA ASN A 176 2.74 -22.67 -7.57
C ASN A 176 2.90 -21.92 -8.90
N PHE A 177 3.54 -22.53 -9.89
CA PHE A 177 3.66 -21.99 -11.24
C PHE A 177 2.69 -22.69 -12.20
N THR A 178 1.75 -21.93 -12.73
CA THR A 178 0.76 -22.42 -13.70
C THR A 178 0.79 -21.60 -14.99
N LEU A 179 0.62 -22.28 -16.12
CA LEU A 179 0.42 -21.64 -17.42
C LEU A 179 -1.05 -21.32 -17.63
N ILE A 180 -1.34 -20.08 -18.01
CA ILE A 180 -2.70 -19.59 -18.24
C ILE A 180 -2.83 -19.15 -19.70
N PRO A 181 -3.84 -19.64 -20.44
CA PRO A 181 -4.13 -19.16 -21.78
C PRO A 181 -4.64 -17.71 -21.72
N LEU A 182 -4.05 -16.83 -22.52
CA LEU A 182 -4.41 -15.41 -22.62
C LEU A 182 -5.28 -15.10 -23.85
N GLY A 183 -5.47 -16.10 -24.73
CA GLY A 183 -6.11 -15.95 -26.04
C GLY A 183 -5.08 -15.79 -27.16
N ASN A 184 -5.50 -15.89 -28.42
CA ASN A 184 -4.62 -15.73 -29.60
C ASN A 184 -3.37 -16.64 -29.61
N ASN A 185 -3.47 -17.86 -29.07
CA ASN A 185 -2.33 -18.76 -28.85
C ASN A 185 -1.21 -18.16 -27.97
N GLU A 186 -1.51 -17.17 -27.15
CA GLU A 186 -0.61 -16.65 -26.14
C GLU A 186 -0.87 -17.30 -24.78
N TYR A 187 0.20 -17.61 -24.07
CA TYR A 187 0.17 -18.12 -22.71
C TYR A 187 0.95 -17.17 -21.79
N GLY A 188 0.56 -17.11 -20.53
CA GLY A 188 1.31 -16.44 -19.48
C GLY A 188 1.69 -17.43 -18.38
N LEU A 189 2.94 -17.36 -17.91
CA LEU A 189 3.33 -18.04 -16.68
C LEU A 189 2.87 -17.22 -15.48
N LYS A 190 2.08 -17.81 -14.60
CA LYS A 190 1.60 -17.16 -13.37
C LYS A 190 2.16 -17.87 -12.14
N ALA A 191 2.73 -17.07 -11.25
CA ALA A 191 3.08 -17.45 -9.88
C ALA A 191 1.83 -17.28 -8.98
N ILE A 192 1.18 -18.38 -8.62
CA ILE A 192 0.02 -18.42 -7.71
C ILE A 192 0.55 -18.45 -6.28
N PHE A 193 0.29 -17.37 -5.54
CA PHE A 193 0.72 -17.20 -4.16
C PHE A 193 -0.17 -18.00 -3.21
N ARG A 194 0.38 -18.96 -2.45
CA ARG A 194 -0.40 -19.85 -1.57
C ARG A 194 -0.21 -19.55 -0.09
N GLU A 195 1.02 -19.35 0.33
CA GLU A 195 1.34 -19.15 1.75
C GLU A 195 2.53 -18.20 1.93
N VAL A 196 2.49 -17.41 3.00
CA VAL A 196 3.65 -16.66 3.50
C VAL A 196 3.87 -17.02 4.97
N ALA A 197 5.10 -17.44 5.29
CA ALA A 197 5.55 -17.70 6.63
C ALA A 197 6.61 -16.65 7.01
N ARG A 198 6.30 -15.81 8.00
CA ARG A 198 7.25 -14.86 8.59
C ARG A 198 8.18 -15.58 9.55
N PHE A 199 9.49 -15.44 9.36
CA PHE A 199 10.45 -15.94 10.35
C PHE A 199 10.45 -15.06 11.61
N ASP A 200 10.80 -15.65 12.75
CA ASP A 200 10.87 -14.93 14.04
C ASP A 200 11.68 -13.63 13.90
N ASN A 201 11.00 -12.51 14.18
CA ASN A 201 11.51 -11.16 13.98
C ASN A 201 11.76 -10.42 15.31
N THR A 202 11.92 -11.16 16.42
CA THR A 202 12.22 -10.61 17.76
C THR A 202 13.38 -9.62 17.75
N LEU A 203 14.46 -9.92 17.02
CA LEU A 203 15.62 -9.01 16.87
C LEU A 203 15.32 -7.76 16.02
N ALA A 204 14.48 -7.89 14.99
CA ALA A 204 14.07 -6.75 14.18
C ALA A 204 13.11 -5.82 14.93
N MET A 205 12.26 -6.35 15.82
CA MET A 205 11.41 -5.52 16.70
C MET A 205 12.26 -4.61 17.59
N VAL A 206 13.30 -5.15 18.24
CA VAL A 206 14.23 -4.35 19.05
C VAL A 206 14.90 -3.26 18.21
N SER A 207 15.30 -3.60 16.98
CA SER A 207 15.91 -2.63 16.05
C SER A 207 14.93 -1.53 15.62
N ARG A 208 13.67 -1.87 15.30
CA ARG A 208 12.64 -0.89 14.91
C ARG A 208 12.34 0.09 16.04
N VAL A 209 12.23 -0.38 17.29
CA VAL A 209 12.06 0.49 18.46
C VAL A 209 13.22 1.49 18.56
N SER A 210 14.46 1.02 18.41
CA SER A 210 15.63 1.90 18.48
C SER A 210 15.69 2.98 17.38
N ILE A 211 15.21 2.67 16.17
CA ILE A 211 15.16 3.63 15.05
C ILE A 211 14.06 4.67 15.29
N ILE A 212 12.89 4.25 15.77
CA ILE A 212 11.79 5.16 16.12
C ILE A 212 12.22 6.11 17.23
N ASP A 213 12.93 5.62 18.24
CA ASP A 213 13.48 6.46 19.31
C ASP A 213 14.43 7.52 18.76
N ARG A 214 15.36 7.13 17.87
CA ARG A 214 16.28 8.08 17.22
C ARG A 214 15.55 9.11 16.34
N ALA A 215 14.57 8.69 15.56
CA ALA A 215 13.78 9.59 14.71
C ALA A 215 12.94 10.58 15.54
N THR A 216 12.37 10.11 16.66
CA THR A 216 11.60 10.93 17.59
C THR A 216 12.49 12.00 18.25
N VAL A 217 13.71 11.62 18.65
CA VAL A 217 14.70 12.56 19.18
C VAL A 217 15.04 13.65 18.15
N LEU A 218 15.27 13.29 16.89
CA LEU A 218 15.56 14.26 15.82
C LEU A 218 14.41 15.23 15.56
N ILE A 219 13.16 14.73 15.50
CA ILE A 219 11.97 15.57 15.33
C ILE A 219 11.82 16.55 16.51
N ASN A 220 12.06 16.09 17.74
CA ASN A 220 11.97 16.93 18.92
C ASN A 220 13.06 18.01 18.95
N LEU A 221 14.29 17.69 18.53
CA LEU A 221 15.37 18.66 18.39
C LEU A 221 15.05 19.73 17.34
N GLN A 222 14.48 19.35 16.19
CA GLN A 222 14.03 20.30 15.17
C GLN A 222 12.93 21.22 15.69
N LYS A 223 11.92 20.68 16.38
CA LYS A 223 10.86 21.49 17.01
C LYS A 223 11.42 22.46 18.05
N ALA A 224 12.40 22.03 18.86
CA ALA A 224 13.06 22.88 19.83
C ALA A 224 13.85 24.03 19.16
N ALA A 225 14.57 23.73 18.08
CA ALA A 225 15.31 24.73 17.31
C ALA A 225 14.40 25.79 16.68
N VAL A 226 13.28 25.37 16.07
CA VAL A 226 12.26 26.29 15.53
C VAL A 226 11.66 27.17 16.63
N LYS A 227 11.32 26.59 17.79
CA LYS A 227 10.80 27.34 18.93
C LYS A 227 11.81 28.36 19.47
N ALA A 228 13.09 28.03 19.48
CA ALA A 228 14.16 28.95 19.86
C ALA A 228 14.35 30.10 18.85
N GLN A 229 14.25 29.82 17.54
CA GLN A 229 14.29 30.85 16.50
C GLN A 229 13.10 31.83 16.61
N VAL A 230 11.89 31.31 16.80
CA VAL A 230 10.68 32.14 17.00
C VAL A 230 10.80 33.02 18.24
N ARG A 231 11.34 32.48 19.35
CA ARG A 231 11.61 33.26 20.56
C ARG A 231 12.60 34.40 20.29
N ARG A 232 13.73 34.11 19.63
CA ARG A 232 14.72 35.14 19.27
C ARG A 232 14.12 36.23 18.38
N ALA A 233 13.34 35.85 17.37
CA ALA A 233 12.67 36.82 16.48
C ALA A 233 11.67 37.72 17.23
N ARG A 234 10.98 37.19 18.25
CA ARG A 234 10.05 37.95 19.10
C ARG A 234 10.78 38.96 20.00
N THR A 235 11.89 38.56 20.62
CA THR A 235 12.72 39.44 21.45
C THR A 235 13.35 40.57 20.62
N VAL A 236 13.77 40.29 19.38
CA VAL A 236 14.29 41.31 18.46
C VAL A 236 13.20 42.32 18.07
N LYS A 237 11.95 41.89 17.91
CA LYS A 237 10.82 42.77 17.59
C LYS A 237 10.40 43.66 18.78
N GLU A 238 10.54 43.18 20.01
CA GLU A 238 10.26 43.94 21.23
C GLU A 238 11.33 45.01 21.52
N ASN A 239 12.58 44.77 21.11
CA ASN A 239 13.69 45.73 21.26
C ASN A 239 13.92 46.60 20.02
N ALA A 240 13.07 46.52 18.99
CA ALA A 240 13.21 47.34 17.79
C ALA A 240 12.84 48.81 18.10
N PRO A 241 13.66 49.80 17.69
CA PRO A 241 13.33 51.21 17.89
C PRO A 241 12.02 51.54 17.17
N LYS A 242 11.10 52.22 17.88
CA LYS A 242 9.79 52.60 17.32
C LYS A 242 9.99 53.44 16.05
N PRO A 243 9.30 53.12 14.95
CA PRO A 243 9.45 53.89 13.72
C PRO A 243 8.98 55.34 13.95
N LEU A 244 9.81 56.30 13.57
CA LEU A 244 9.50 57.72 13.66
C LEU A 244 8.31 58.05 12.75
N LYS A 245 7.25 58.64 13.31
CA LYS A 245 6.10 59.13 12.54
C LYS A 245 6.54 60.36 11.74
N ARG A 246 6.55 60.24 10.41
CA ARG A 246 6.82 61.36 9.51
C ARG A 246 5.60 62.29 9.50
N ILE A 247 5.77 63.52 9.95
CA ILE A 247 4.76 64.58 9.78
C ILE A 247 4.95 65.14 8.38
N ILE A 248 3.94 65.01 7.53
CA ILE A 248 3.89 65.66 6.22
C ILE A 248 2.97 66.87 6.39
N ALA A 249 3.54 68.07 6.29
CA ALA A 249 2.77 69.31 6.19
C ALA A 249 2.43 69.52 4.71
N TYR A 250 1.16 69.80 4.41
CA TYR A 250 0.74 70.29 3.11
C TYR A 250 0.32 71.75 3.28
N THR A 251 0.88 72.62 2.44
CA THR A 251 0.40 73.97 2.17
C THR A 251 -0.87 73.87 1.32
N GLU A 252 -1.88 74.64 1.70
CA GLU A 252 -3.16 74.80 1.00
C GLU A 252 -2.96 75.51 -0.34
N GLU A 253 -3.57 74.99 -1.40
CA GLU A 253 -4.05 75.78 -2.54
C GLU A 253 -5.21 75.01 -3.20
N GLU A 254 -6.22 75.78 -3.59
CA GLU A 254 -7.60 75.40 -3.92
C GLU A 254 -7.77 74.78 -5.33
N GLU A 255 -9.01 74.31 -5.54
CA GLU A 255 -9.74 74.15 -6.82
C GLU A 255 -9.94 72.74 -7.41
N ASP A 256 -11.22 72.54 -7.71
CA ASP A 256 -11.86 71.69 -8.72
C ASP A 256 -12.13 70.20 -8.44
N ASP A 257 -13.35 70.01 -7.92
CA ASP A 257 -14.44 69.19 -8.46
C ASP A 257 -14.15 67.99 -9.38
N GLU A 258 -14.78 66.89 -8.93
CA GLU A 258 -15.35 65.78 -9.70
C GLU A 258 -14.45 64.67 -10.28
N ALA A 259 -14.85 63.45 -9.90
CA ALA A 259 -14.51 62.15 -10.49
C ALA A 259 -13.08 61.61 -10.25
N LEU A 260 -12.95 60.61 -9.36
CA LEU A 260 -12.60 59.23 -9.74
C LEU A 260 -12.42 58.32 -8.50
N LEU A 261 -13.20 57.22 -8.50
CA LEU A 261 -12.91 55.91 -7.91
C LEU A 261 -12.85 55.79 -6.37
N ARG A 262 -14.05 55.59 -5.80
CA ARG A 262 -14.21 54.80 -4.57
C ARG A 262 -13.79 53.33 -4.83
N VAL A 263 -12.69 52.90 -4.24
CA VAL A 263 -12.50 51.49 -3.85
C VAL A 263 -12.34 51.45 -2.34
N LYS A 264 -13.45 51.29 -1.61
CA LYS A 264 -13.44 50.97 -0.18
C LYS A 264 -13.22 49.46 -0.04
N ASN A 265 -12.15 49.14 0.68
CA ASN A 265 -11.80 47.83 1.18
C ASN A 265 -13.00 47.11 1.82
N VAL A 266 -13.34 45.93 1.29
CA VAL A 266 -14.22 44.97 1.95
C VAL A 266 -13.39 44.22 2.99
N LYS A 267 -13.67 44.47 4.28
CA LYS A 267 -13.33 43.55 5.37
C LYS A 267 -14.44 42.50 5.41
N LEU A 268 -14.08 41.23 5.20
CA LEU A 268 -14.94 40.10 5.57
C LEU A 268 -14.49 39.59 6.95
N THR A 269 -15.28 39.93 7.95
CA THR A 269 -15.29 39.25 9.26
C THR A 269 -16.26 38.08 9.18
N ASN A 270 -15.81 36.91 9.62
CA ASN A 270 -16.63 35.72 9.81
C ASN A 270 -17.68 35.98 10.90
N ASN A 271 -18.94 35.70 10.61
CA ASN A 271 -19.97 35.46 11.61
C ASN A 271 -20.47 34.03 11.44
N GLU A 272 -20.30 33.24 12.49
CA GLU A 272 -21.11 32.05 12.75
C GLU A 272 -22.51 32.48 13.21
N ASP A 273 -23.46 31.55 13.07
CA ASP A 273 -24.82 31.51 13.61
C ASP A 273 -25.93 32.19 12.79
N GLY A 274 -26.73 31.33 12.13
CA GLY A 274 -27.95 31.69 11.43
C GLY A 274 -28.81 30.46 11.13
N VAL A 275 -29.41 29.89 12.18
CA VAL A 275 -30.63 29.07 12.07
C VAL A 275 -31.70 29.91 11.35
N TRP A 276 -32.24 29.40 10.25
CA TRP A 276 -33.40 29.99 9.59
C TRP A 276 -34.62 29.09 9.77
N ALA A 277 -35.55 29.56 10.59
CA ALA A 277 -36.92 29.11 10.62
C ALA A 277 -37.70 29.75 9.46
N GLY A 278 -38.44 28.95 8.70
CA GLY A 278 -39.52 29.38 7.81
C GLY A 278 -40.87 28.88 8.36
N PRO A 279 -41.99 29.57 8.05
CA PRO A 279 -43.16 29.62 8.93
C PRO A 279 -44.18 28.51 8.69
N SER A 280 -44.99 28.35 9.73
CA SER A 280 -45.99 27.31 10.01
C SER A 280 -47.41 27.65 9.50
N THR A 281 -48.27 26.63 9.57
CA THR A 281 -49.75 26.58 9.59
C THR A 281 -50.52 26.76 8.27
N ALA A 282 -51.65 26.08 8.01
CA ALA A 282 -52.33 24.89 8.56
C ALA A 282 -53.62 24.64 7.73
N LEU A 283 -54.24 23.48 7.95
CA LEU A 283 -55.67 23.15 7.85
C LEU A 283 -56.21 22.44 6.59
N ASN A 284 -56.85 21.31 6.93
CA ASN A 284 -57.78 20.39 6.24
C ASN A 284 -57.21 19.38 5.24
#